data_AF-A0A099L584-F1
#
_entry.id   AF-A0A099L584-F1
#
_cell.length_a   1.000
_cell.length_b   1.000
_cell.length_c   1.000
_cell.angle_alpha   90.00
_cell.angle_beta   90.00
_cell.angle_gamma   90.00
#
_symmetry.space_group_name_H-M   'P 1'
#
loop_
_entity.id
_entity.type
_entity.pdbx_description
1 polymer ?
#
loop_
_entity_poly.entity_id
_entity_poly.type
_entity_poly.pdbx_seq_one_letter_code
_entity_poly.pdbx_strand_id
1 'polypeptide(L)' 'MAKGSSINGNGGGDGGGNDGYTIKGRGVVSRAKFIKEVKKDMHPDTAVYKRNGVEYARNKPNTNKPDNIND' A
#
# COMPACT_ATOMS: atom_id res chain seq x y z
N MET A 1 -7.21 12.83 -8.80
CA MET A 1 -5.97 12.08 -8.49
C MET A 1 -6.04 11.68 -7.03
N ALA A 2 -5.95 10.39 -6.68
CA ALA A 2 -6.10 9.96 -5.29
C ALA A 2 -4.93 10.48 -4.43
N LYS A 3 -5.24 11.22 -3.35
CA LYS A 3 -4.31 11.65 -2.28
C LYS A 3 -4.00 10.50 -1.30
N GLY A 4 -3.87 9.27 -1.79
CA GLY A 4 -3.31 8.16 -1.02
C GLY A 4 -1.81 8.13 -1.29
N SER A 5 -0.98 7.90 -0.27
CA SER A 5 0.44 7.61 -0.37
C SER A 5 0.62 6.71 -1.59
N SER A 6 1.19 7.25 -2.67
CA SER A 6 1.25 6.56 -3.94
C SER A 6 2.36 5.52 -3.84
N ILE A 7 2.06 4.44 -3.13
CA ILE A 7 2.94 3.28 -3.03
C ILE A 7 2.74 2.44 -4.28
N ASN A 8 3.83 2.17 -4.97
CA ASN A 8 3.85 1.24 -6.06
C ASN A 8 4.54 -0.05 -5.61
N GLY A 9 3.95 -1.18 -5.96
CA GLY A 9 4.55 -2.48 -5.72
C GLY A 9 5.69 -2.71 -6.69
N ASN A 10 6.88 -3.07 -6.19
CA ASN A 10 8.03 -3.30 -7.07
C ASN A 10 8.12 -4.73 -7.64
N GLY A 11 7.08 -5.55 -7.46
CA GLY A 11 6.88 -6.83 -8.16
C GLY A 11 8.08 -7.78 -8.17
N GLY A 12 8.81 -7.92 -7.06
CA GLY A 12 10.11 -8.60 -7.01
C GLY A 12 10.17 -9.93 -6.26
N GLY A 13 9.09 -10.36 -5.61
CA GLY A 13 9.10 -11.53 -4.73
C GLY A 13 8.78 -12.83 -5.45
N ASP A 14 9.55 -13.87 -5.10
CA ASP A 14 9.28 -15.26 -5.45
C ASP A 14 7.79 -15.59 -5.26
N GLY A 15 7.12 -15.96 -6.36
CA GLY A 15 5.67 -16.23 -6.39
C GLY A 15 4.76 -15.02 -6.65
N GLY A 16 5.29 -13.89 -7.15
CA GLY A 16 4.50 -12.70 -7.48
C GLY A 16 4.23 -11.77 -6.30
N GLY A 17 5.09 -11.82 -5.28
CA GLY A 17 5.02 -10.95 -4.10
C GLY A 17 5.70 -9.59 -4.30
N ASN A 18 5.40 -8.64 -3.41
CA ASN A 18 6.14 -7.39 -3.34
C ASN A 18 7.20 -7.49 -2.23
N ASP A 19 8.50 -7.49 -2.54
CA ASP A 19 9.55 -7.37 -1.50
C ASP A 19 9.86 -5.93 -1.11
N GLY A 20 9.35 -4.98 -1.89
CA GLY A 20 9.52 -3.56 -1.66
C GLY A 20 8.40 -2.73 -2.27
N TYR A 21 8.31 -1.51 -1.76
CA TYR A 21 7.36 -0.50 -2.19
C TYR A 21 8.10 0.76 -2.57
N THR A 22 7.79 1.30 -3.74
CA THR A 22 8.23 2.65 -4.11
C THR A 22 7.23 3.64 -3.58
N ILE A 23 7.64 4.49 -2.65
CA ILE A 23 6.82 5.56 -2.10
C ILE A 23 7.16 6.84 -2.86
N LYS A 24 6.17 7.43 -3.54
CA LYS A 24 6.35 8.68 -4.28
C LYS A 24 6.92 9.78 -3.36
N GLY A 25 8.04 10.38 -3.77
CA GLY A 25 8.74 11.42 -2.99
C GLY A 25 9.71 10.90 -1.92
N ARG A 26 9.80 9.59 -1.69
CA ARG A 26 10.73 8.97 -0.73
C ARG A 26 11.64 7.91 -1.36
N GLY A 27 11.17 7.23 -2.40
CA GLY A 27 11.91 6.16 -3.08
C GLY A 27 11.54 4.77 -2.57
N VAL A 28 12.42 3.79 -2.79
CA VAL A 28 12.18 2.38 -2.52
C VAL A 28 12.38 2.05 -1.04
N VAL A 29 11.41 1.35 -0.45
CA VAL A 29 11.46 0.86 0.93
C VAL A 29 11.16 -0.65 0.92
N SER A 30 11.88 -1.42 1.74
CA SER A 30 11.62 -2.86 1.88
C SER A 30 10.25 -3.12 2.53
N ARG A 31 9.60 -4.23 2.15
CA ARG A 31 8.30 -4.63 2.69
C ARG A 31 8.30 -4.64 4.21
N ALA A 32 9.27 -5.32 4.83
CA ALA A 32 9.32 -5.46 6.29
C ALA A 32 9.39 -4.10 7.01
N LYS A 33 10.13 -3.13 6.46
CA LYS A 33 10.20 -1.78 7.02
C LYS A 33 8.87 -1.05 6.82
N PHE A 34 8.32 -1.10 5.61
CA PHE A 34 7.09 -0.41 5.30
C PHE A 34 5.88 -0.94 6.09
N ILE A 35 5.77 -2.26 6.27
CA ILE A 35 4.73 -2.89 7.12
C ILE A 35 4.80 -2.38 8.56
N LYS A 36 6.00 -2.23 9.13
CA LYS A 36 6.16 -1.67 10.48
C LYS A 36 5.70 -0.22 10.56
N GLU A 37 5.93 0.57 9.51
CA GLU A 37 5.48 1.97 9.45
C GLU A 37 3.95 2.05 9.34
N VAL A 38 3.33 1.20 8.51
CA VAL A 38 1.87 1.10 8.39
C VAL A 38 1.25 0.67 9.73
N LYS A 39 1.85 -0.29 10.44
CA LYS A 39 1.40 -0.70 11.80
C LYS A 39 1.54 0.39 12.86
N LYS A 40 2.38 1.40 12.62
CA LYS A 40 2.55 2.57 13.47
C LYS A 40 1.65 3.75 13.06
N ASP A 41 0.67 3.50 12.19
CA ASP A 41 -0.25 4.53 11.67
C ASP A 41 0.44 5.68 10.90
N MET A 42 1.69 5.48 10.44
CA MET A 42 2.43 6.50 9.67
C MET A 42 1.92 6.67 8.24
N HIS A 43 1.08 5.74 7.76
CA HIS A 43 0.50 5.73 6.43
C HIS A 43 -1.02 5.54 6.55
N PRO A 44 -1.76 6.61 6.88
CA PRO A 44 -3.20 6.53 7.21
C PRO A 44 -4.05 6.04 6.04
N ASP A 45 -3.57 6.21 4.82
CA ASP A 45 -4.19 5.76 3.57
C ASP A 45 -3.74 4.36 3.12
N THR A 46 -2.87 3.69 3.88
CA THR A 46 -2.35 2.35 3.61
C THR A 46 -2.78 1.38 4.72
N ALA A 47 -3.01 0.12 4.38
CA ALA A 47 -3.33 -0.95 5.33
C ALA A 47 -2.43 -2.17 5.13
N VAL A 48 -2.24 -2.95 6.20
CA VAL A 48 -1.58 -4.27 6.13
C VAL A 48 -2.62 -5.32 5.76
N TYR A 49 -2.32 -6.09 4.72
CA TYR A 49 -3.09 -7.22 4.23
C TYR A 49 -2.26 -8.50 4.37
N LYS A 50 -2.82 -9.54 4.98
CA LYS A 50 -2.14 -10.83 5.16
C LYS A 50 -2.68 -11.85 4.16
N ARG A 51 -1.80 -12.46 3.37
CA ARG A 51 -2.11 -13.53 2.42
C ARG A 51 -1.20 -14.72 2.68
N ASN A 52 -1.77 -15.91 2.90
CA ASN A 52 -1.02 -17.15 3.15
C ASN A 52 0.09 -17.01 4.21
N GLY A 53 -0.17 -16.27 5.29
CA GLY A 53 0.81 -16.04 6.35
C GLY A 53 1.73 -14.82 6.13
N VAL A 54 1.81 -14.28 4.91
CA VAL A 54 2.71 -13.17 4.56
C VAL A 54 1.95 -11.84 4.58
N GLU A 55 2.54 -10.84 5.24
CA GLU A 55 1.99 -9.48 5.35
C GLU A 55 2.47 -8.58 4.21
N TYR A 56 1.53 -7.92 3.54
CA TYR A 56 1.74 -6.96 2.45
C TYR A 56 1.06 -5.65 2.78
N ALA A 57 1.60 -4.53 2.32
CA ALA A 57 0.93 -3.25 2.38
C ALA A 57 0.11 -3.03 1.11
N ARG A 58 -1.10 -2.47 1.27
CA ARG A 58 -2.02 -2.13 0.19
C ARG A 58 -2.67 -0.78 0.50
N ASN A 59 -2.84 0.06 -0.52
CA ASN A 59 -3.62 1.28 -0.38
C ASN A 59 -5.07 0.96 -0.04
N LYS A 60 -5.61 1.72 0.91
CA LYS A 60 -7.03 1.69 1.23
C LYS A 60 -7.83 2.15 0.00
N PRO A 61 -8.97 1.51 -0.29
CA PRO A 61 -9.84 1.99 -1.36
C PRO A 61 -10.24 3.44 -1.07
N ASN A 62 -10.12 4.30 -2.08
CA ASN A 62 -10.51 5.69 -1.94
C ASN A 62 -12.04 5.76 -1.99
N THR A 63 -12.68 5.82 -0.81
CA THR A 63 -14.14 5.94 -0.69
C THR A 63 -14.66 7.36 -0.96
N ASN A 64 -13.79 8.29 -1.34
CA ASN A 64 -14.12 9.71 -1.56
C ASN A 64 -14.85 9.98 -2.89
N LYS A 65 -15.26 8.94 -3.61
CA LYS A 65 -16.29 9.01 -4.64
C LYS A 65 -17.22 7.81 -4.48
N PRO A 66 -18.48 8.00 -4.05
CA PRO A 66 -19.51 7.04 -4.42
C PRO A 66 -19.72 7.17 -5.92
N ASP A 67 -19.25 6.19 -6.70
CA ASP A 67 -19.46 6.09 -8.16
C ASP A 67 -20.94 5.84 -8.55
N ASN A 68 -21.93 6.19 -7.70
CA ASN A 68 -23.34 5.89 -7.95
C ASN A 68 -24.32 6.90 -7.31
N ILE A 69 -24.06 8.20 -7.47
CA ILE A 69 -25.11 9.22 -7.45
C ILE A 69 -25.07 9.84 -8.85
N ASN A 70 -26.06 9.50 -9.68
CA ASN A 70 -26.30 10.22 -10.92
C ASN A 70 -26.53 11.70 -10.56
N ASP A 71 -25.81 12.59 -11.22
CA ASP A 71 -26.21 14.01 -11.31
C ASP A 71 -27.50 14.13 -12.13
#